data_AF-A0A2E4J899-F1
#
_entry.id   AF-A0A2E4J899-F1
#
_cell.length_a   1.000
_cell.length_b   1.000
_cell.length_c   1.000
_cell.angle_alpha   90.00
_cell.angle_beta   90.00
_cell.angle_gamma   90.00
#
_symmetry.space_group_name_H-M   'P 1'
#
loop_
_entity.id
_entity.type
_entity.pdbx_description
1 polymer ?
#
loop_
_entity_poly.entity_id
_entity_poly.type
_entity_poly.pdbx_seq_one_letter_code
_entity_poly.pdbx_strand_id
1 'polypeptide(L)'
;MNLVKFLLPILALHELILLWIKLIVVVSILCLIKRVYMKRNLKSKKLNELIGDFVNVVQSKKPMRFEELWKQVVGEKLASETYNIRFKNKTLYIAVKKPYLKKDLSSQKNTLLQKIGALNSNIKHIVFD
;
A
#
# COMPACT_ATOMS: atom_id res chain seq x y z
N MET A 1 -3.66 -74.78 -19.84
CA MET A 1 -3.18 -74.59 -18.45
C MET A 1 -3.12 -73.09 -18.15
N ASN A 2 -4.15 -72.57 -17.46
CA ASN A 2 -4.17 -71.38 -16.59
C ASN A 2 -3.52 -70.05 -17.03
N LEU A 3 -4.01 -69.40 -18.10
CA LEU A 3 -3.76 -67.96 -18.32
C LEU A 3 -4.51 -67.09 -17.29
N VAL A 4 -5.67 -67.55 -16.81
CA VAL A 4 -6.52 -66.84 -15.84
C VAL A 4 -5.86 -66.71 -14.45
N LYS A 5 -5.02 -67.68 -14.05
CA LYS A 5 -4.33 -67.64 -12.75
C LYS A 5 -3.21 -66.58 -12.69
N PHE A 6 -2.68 -66.15 -13.83
CA PHE A 6 -1.65 -65.10 -13.90
C PHE A 6 -2.23 -63.68 -13.90
N LEU A 7 -3.46 -63.51 -14.39
CA LEU A 7 -4.12 -62.19 -14.48
C LEU A 7 -4.77 -61.74 -13.16
N LEU A 8 -5.28 -62.69 -12.36
CA LEU A 8 -5.89 -62.41 -11.04
C LEU A 8 -4.97 -61.61 -10.07
N PRO A 9 -3.69 -61.99 -9.87
CA PRO A 9 -2.81 -61.27 -8.96
C PRO A 9 -2.42 -59.88 -9.48
N ILE A 10 -2.36 -59.69 -10.81
CA ILE A 10 -2.06 -58.38 -11.42
C ILE A 10 -3.22 -57.41 -11.19
N LEU A 11 -4.46 -57.88 -11.36
CA LEU A 11 -5.65 -57.08 -11.11
C LEU A 11 -5.76 -56.71 -9.62
N ALA A 12 -5.50 -57.66 -8.72
CA ALA A 12 -5.47 -57.41 -7.28
C ALA A 12 -4.36 -56.44 -6.86
N LEU A 13 -3.18 -56.52 -7.49
CA LEU A 13 -2.07 -55.61 -7.25
C LEU A 13 -2.41 -54.18 -7.70
N HIS A 14 -3.11 -54.03 -8.83
CA HIS A 14 -3.55 -52.73 -9.32
C HIS A 14 -4.57 -52.06 -8.38
N GLU A 15 -5.55 -52.82 -7.88
CA GLU A 15 -6.52 -52.33 -6.88
C GLU A 15 -5.84 -51.91 -5.57
N LEU A 16 -4.85 -52.68 -5.11
CA LEU A 16 -4.04 -52.31 -3.94
C LEU A 16 -3.27 -51.00 -4.19
N ILE A 17 -2.63 -50.84 -5.35
CA ILE A 17 -1.91 -49.60 -5.70
C ILE A 17 -2.85 -48.40 -5.70
N LEU A 18 -4.06 -48.53 -6.26
CA LEU A 18 -5.06 -47.47 -6.27
C LEU A 18 -5.52 -47.10 -4.85
N LEU A 19 -5.68 -48.07 -3.96
CA LEU A 19 -6.00 -47.83 -2.54
C LEU A 19 -4.89 -47.06 -1.82
N TRP A 20 -3.62 -47.43 -2.07
CA TRP A 20 -2.47 -46.74 -1.50
C TRP A 20 -2.35 -45.29 -1.99
N ILE A 21 -2.59 -45.04 -3.29
CA ILE A 21 -2.59 -43.67 -3.85
C ILE A 21 -3.70 -42.83 -3.21
N LYS A 22 -4.92 -43.38 -3.08
CA LYS A 22 -6.04 -42.68 -2.42
C LYS A 22 -5.69 -42.31 -0.97
N LEU A 23 -5.06 -43.22 -0.22
CA LEU A 23 -4.65 -42.98 1.16
C LEU A 23 -3.61 -41.84 1.26
N ILE A 24 -2.61 -41.83 0.39
CA ILE A 24 -1.55 -40.79 0.35
C ILE A 24 -2.14 -39.40 0.07
N VAL A 25 -3.08 -39.31 -0.87
CA VAL A 25 -3.74 -38.04 -1.21
C VAL A 25 -4.55 -37.51 -0.03
N VAL A 26 -5.34 -38.37 0.63
CA VAL A 26 -6.14 -37.98 1.81
C VAL A 26 -5.25 -37.49 2.95
N VAL A 27 -4.17 -38.20 3.26
CA VAL A 27 -3.23 -37.81 4.32
C VAL A 27 -2.56 -36.47 3.99
N SER A 28 -2.16 -36.25 2.74
CA SER A 28 -1.52 -35.00 2.31
C SER A 28 -2.46 -33.79 2.42
N ILE A 29 -3.72 -33.96 2.02
CA ILE A 29 -4.76 -32.93 2.14
C ILE A 29 -5.01 -32.62 3.62
N LEU A 30 -5.15 -33.64 4.47
CA LEU A 30 -5.37 -33.46 5.91
C LEU A 30 -4.20 -32.69 6.57
N CYS A 31 -2.97 -33.01 6.15
CA CYS A 31 -1.75 -32.34 6.63
C CYS A 31 -1.70 -30.86 6.19
N LEU A 32 -2.09 -30.56 4.96
CA LEU A 32 -2.22 -29.18 4.45
C LEU A 32 -3.29 -28.40 5.21
N ILE A 33 -4.46 -28.99 5.45
CA ILE A 33 -5.55 -28.36 6.21
C ILE A 33 -5.09 -28.04 7.64
N LYS A 34 -4.44 -29.00 8.32
CA LYS A 34 -3.89 -28.80 9.67
C LYS A 34 -2.86 -27.68 9.71
N ARG A 35 -2.00 -27.58 8.69
CA ARG A 35 -0.98 -26.53 8.56
C ARG A 35 -1.60 -25.15 8.36
N VAL A 36 -2.66 -25.04 7.55
CA VAL A 36 -3.38 -23.78 7.33
C VAL A 36 -4.10 -23.34 8.61
N TYR A 37 -4.72 -24.28 9.33
CA TYR A 37 -5.46 -23.98 10.56
C TYR A 37 -4.56 -23.49 11.70
N MET A 38 -3.38 -24.11 11.88
CA MET A 38 -2.43 -23.74 12.94
C MET A 38 -1.81 -22.33 12.78
N LYS A 39 -1.79 -21.76 11.57
CA LYS A 39 -1.11 -20.46 11.32
C LYS A 39 -1.97 -19.24 11.69
N ARG A 40 -3.22 -19.42 12.10
CA ARG A 40 -4.13 -18.33 12.47
C ARG A 40 -4.23 -18.17 13.98
N ASN A 41 -3.10 -17.88 14.63
CA ASN A 41 -3.09 -17.34 15.99
C ASN A 41 -3.32 -15.82 15.89
N LEU A 42 -4.54 -15.42 15.55
CA LEU A 42 -4.96 -14.02 15.65
C LEU A 42 -5.16 -13.73 17.13
N LYS A 43 -4.08 -13.40 17.83
CA LYS A 43 -4.17 -12.76 19.14
C LYS A 43 -5.01 -11.50 18.93
N SER A 44 -6.22 -11.48 19.48
CA SER A 44 -7.08 -10.31 19.46
C SER A 44 -6.35 -9.21 20.24
N LYS A 45 -5.79 -8.24 19.52
CA LYS A 45 -5.28 -7.01 20.14
C LYS A 45 -6.45 -6.24 20.71
N LYS A 46 -6.28 -5.67 21.90
CA LYS A 46 -7.32 -4.81 22.49
C LYS A 46 -7.44 -3.52 21.66
N LEU A 47 -8.64 -2.95 21.60
CA LEU A 47 -8.92 -1.70 20.88
C LEU A 47 -7.92 -0.59 21.25
N ASN A 48 -7.56 -0.49 22.54
CA ASN A 48 -6.60 0.51 23.03
C ASN A 48 -5.19 0.32 22.46
N GLU A 49 -4.76 -0.92 22.17
CA GLU A 49 -3.48 -1.19 21.52
C GLU A 49 -3.51 -0.76 20.05
N LEU A 50 -4.63 -1.00 19.36
CA LEU A 50 -4.83 -0.55 17.98
C LEU A 50 -4.87 0.98 17.87
N ILE A 51 -5.52 1.65 18.82
CA ILE A 51 -5.56 3.11 18.89
C ILE A 51 -4.15 3.67 19.20
N GLY A 52 -3.42 3.06 20.13
CA GLY A 52 -2.04 3.44 20.43
C GLY A 52 -1.11 3.29 19.23
N ASP A 53 -1.21 2.16 18.51
CA ASP A 53 -0.47 1.91 17.27
C ASP A 53 -0.82 2.98 16.21
N PHE A 54 -2.09 3.36 16.07
CA PHE A 54 -2.53 4.39 15.12
C PHE A 54 -1.99 5.79 15.48
N VAL A 55 -2.05 6.19 16.75
CA VAL A 55 -1.53 7.49 17.22
C VAL A 55 -0.02 7.58 17.01
N ASN A 56 0.72 6.51 17.28
CA ASN A 56 2.17 6.46 17.06
C ASN A 56 2.54 6.57 15.57
N VAL A 57 1.77 5.96 14.67
CA VAL A 57 1.94 6.10 13.23
C VAL A 57 1.65 7.54 12.76
N VAL A 58 0.64 8.20 13.33
CA VAL A 58 0.32 9.60 12.99
C VAL A 58 1.38 10.57 13.52
N GLN A 59 1.89 10.35 14.73
CA GLN A 59 2.90 11.22 15.35
C GLN A 59 4.30 11.05 14.77
N SER A 60 4.64 9.88 14.23
CA SER A 60 5.95 9.62 13.61
C SER A 60 6.12 10.24 12.22
N LYS A 61 5.06 10.78 11.60
CA LYS A 61 5.19 11.60 10.39
C LYS A 61 5.89 12.91 10.75
N LYS A 62 7.18 13.00 10.41
CA LYS A 62 7.94 14.24 10.46
C LYS A 62 7.12 15.37 9.80
N PRO A 63 7.13 16.59 10.36
CA PRO A 63 6.45 17.72 9.74
C PRO A 63 7.02 17.92 8.33
N MET A 64 6.19 17.68 7.32
CA MET A 64 6.57 17.87 5.92
C MET A 64 6.91 19.35 5.72
N ARG A 65 8.09 19.62 5.15
CA ARG A 65 8.51 20.98 4.84
C ARG A 65 7.65 21.55 3.70
N PHE A 66 7.37 22.85 3.73
CA PHE A 66 6.53 23.47 2.69
C PHE A 66 7.17 23.40 1.30
N GLU A 67 8.50 23.34 1.23
CA GLU A 67 9.26 23.14 0.00
C GLU A 67 9.02 21.74 -0.59
N GLU A 68 8.96 20.71 0.25
CA GLU A 68 8.66 19.34 -0.17
C GLU A 68 7.21 19.19 -0.62
N LEU A 69 6.28 19.81 0.14
CA LEU A 69 4.87 19.85 -0.22
C LEU A 69 4.67 20.51 -1.58
N TRP A 70 5.30 21.67 -1.81
CA TRP A 70 5.21 22.36 -3.09
C TRP A 70 5.76 21.50 -4.22
N LYS A 71 6.96 20.94 -4.04
CA LYS A 71 7.61 20.04 -4.99
C LYS A 71 6.73 18.84 -5.33
N GLN A 72 6.02 18.26 -4.37
CA GLN A 72 5.09 17.16 -4.62
C GLN A 72 3.87 17.59 -5.45
N VAL A 73 3.40 18.83 -5.31
CA VAL A 73 2.23 19.34 -6.05
C VAL A 73 2.57 19.73 -7.48
N VAL A 74 3.69 20.43 -7.69
CA VAL A 74 4.06 21.00 -8.99
C VAL A 74 5.12 20.21 -9.76
N GLY A 75 5.81 19.30 -9.08
CA GLY A 75 6.94 18.55 -9.64
C GLY A 75 8.28 19.29 -9.56
N GLU A 76 9.36 18.54 -9.75
CA GLU A 76 10.75 19.01 -9.65
C GLU A 76 11.04 20.25 -10.51
N LYS A 77 10.55 20.25 -11.75
CA LYS A 77 10.84 21.28 -12.75
C LYS A 77 10.27 22.64 -12.37
N LEU A 78 9.04 22.68 -11.86
CA LEU A 78 8.43 23.93 -11.40
C LEU A 78 8.96 24.35 -10.04
N ALA A 79 9.24 23.38 -9.16
CA ALA A 79 9.85 23.67 -7.87
C ALA A 79 11.22 24.35 -8.01
N SER A 80 12.05 23.94 -8.97
CA SER A 80 13.37 24.54 -9.21
C SER A 80 13.30 25.99 -9.76
N GLU A 81 12.17 26.39 -10.32
CA GLU A 81 11.90 27.74 -10.82
C GLU A 81 11.24 28.65 -9.76
N THR A 82 11.00 28.11 -8.56
CA THR A 82 10.46 28.83 -7.40
C THR A 82 11.49 28.90 -6.27
N TYR A 83 11.36 29.90 -5.41
CA TYR A 83 12.24 30.08 -4.26
C TYR A 83 11.47 30.75 -3.10
N ASN A 84 12.08 30.75 -1.92
CA ASN A 84 11.56 31.44 -0.73
C ASN A 84 10.09 31.11 -0.38
N ILE A 85 9.79 29.81 -0.28
CA ILE A 85 8.45 29.31 0.05
C ILE A 85 8.21 29.53 1.55
N ARG A 86 7.22 30.36 1.88
CA ARG A 86 6.93 30.75 3.26
C ARG A 86 5.45 30.58 3.57
N PHE A 87 5.14 30.17 4.79
CA PHE A 87 3.77 30.03 5.26
C PHE A 87 3.50 31.03 6.38
N LYS A 88 2.47 31.87 6.20
CA LYS A 88 2.01 32.83 7.20
C LYS A 88 0.51 33.04 7.08
N ASN A 89 -0.21 33.12 8.19
CA ASN A 89 -1.66 33.41 8.23
C ASN A 89 -2.48 32.53 7.28
N LYS A 90 -2.25 31.20 7.31
CA LYS A 90 -2.91 30.22 6.42
C LYS A 90 -2.68 30.47 4.91
N THR A 91 -1.67 31.27 4.58
CA THR A 91 -1.31 31.65 3.21
C THR A 91 0.09 31.15 2.89
N LEU A 92 0.22 30.48 1.75
CA LEU A 92 1.50 30.03 1.20
C LEU A 92 2.00 31.08 0.21
N TYR A 93 3.14 31.70 0.52
CA TYR A 93 3.84 32.66 -0.33
C TYR A 93 4.95 31.95 -1.08
N ILE A 94 4.99 32.12 -2.39
CA ILE A 94 5.95 31.45 -3.26
C ILE A 94 6.55 32.50 -4.19
N ALA A 95 7.86 32.73 -4.09
CA ALA A 95 8.53 33.61 -5.02
C ALA A 95 8.86 32.84 -6.31
N VAL A 96 8.59 33.45 -7.46
CA VAL A 96 8.79 32.82 -8.77
C VAL A 96 9.91 33.53 -9.51
N LYS A 97 10.88 32.79 -10.06
CA LYS A 97 12.05 33.40 -10.73
C LYS A 97 11.68 34.16 -12.00
N LYS A 98 10.71 33.65 -12.77
CA LYS A 98 10.38 34.13 -14.11
C LYS A 98 8.96 34.72 -14.15
N PRO A 99 8.76 35.94 -14.67
CA PRO A 99 7.44 36.59 -14.70
C PRO A 99 6.36 35.83 -15.49
N TYR A 100 6.74 35.16 -16.60
CA TYR A 100 5.77 34.39 -17.39
C TYR A 100 5.24 33.18 -16.61
N LEU A 101 6.10 32.52 -15.81
CA LEU A 101 5.68 31.42 -14.93
C LEU A 101 4.76 31.92 -13.83
N LYS A 102 5.02 33.11 -13.28
CA LYS A 102 4.12 33.70 -12.29
C LYS A 102 2.71 33.88 -12.84
N LYS A 103 2.57 34.36 -14.08
CA LYS A 103 1.27 34.52 -14.73
C LYS A 103 0.56 33.18 -14.94
N ASP A 104 1.29 32.16 -15.40
CA ASP A 104 0.76 30.81 -15.60
C ASP A 104 0.35 30.12 -14.28
N LEU A 105 1.19 30.21 -13.25
CA LEU A 105 0.86 29.68 -11.92
C LEU A 105 -0.34 30.41 -11.31
N SER A 106 -0.46 31.72 -11.54
CA SER A 106 -1.59 32.52 -11.07
C SER A 106 -2.90 32.15 -11.77
N SER A 107 -2.88 31.79 -13.06
CA SER A 107 -4.09 31.32 -13.76
C SER A 107 -4.55 29.95 -13.25
N GLN A 108 -3.61 29.10 -12.85
CA GLN A 108 -3.87 27.77 -12.30
C GLN A 108 -4.00 27.75 -10.76
N LYS A 109 -4.07 28.92 -10.13
CA LYS A 109 -4.08 29.11 -8.67
C LYS A 109 -5.08 28.22 -7.93
N ASN A 110 -6.32 28.15 -8.43
CA ASN A 110 -7.38 27.39 -7.76
C ASN A 110 -7.11 25.89 -7.78
N THR A 111 -6.64 25.37 -8.93
CA THR A 111 -6.27 23.97 -9.09
C THR A 111 -5.09 23.60 -8.18
N LEU A 112 -4.09 24.47 -8.10
CA LEU A 112 -2.94 24.28 -7.20
C LEU A 112 -3.36 24.29 -5.73
N LEU A 113 -4.24 25.22 -5.34
CA LEU A 113 -4.75 25.30 -3.98
C LEU A 113 -5.55 24.05 -3.59
N GLN A 114 -6.35 23.48 -4.50
CA GLN A 114 -7.05 22.22 -4.26
C GLN A 114 -6.08 21.06 -4.03
N LYS A 115 -5.05 20.92 -4.87
CA LYS A 115 -4.02 19.88 -4.73
C LYS A 115 -3.24 20.03 -3.41
N ILE A 116 -2.88 21.26 -3.06
CA ILE A 116 -2.23 21.57 -1.78
C ILE A 116 -3.15 21.23 -0.61
N GLY A 117 -4.43 21.61 -0.68
CA GLY A 117 -5.41 21.37 0.38
C GLY A 117 -5.64 19.88 0.66
N ALA A 118 -5.49 19.02 -0.36
CA ALA A 118 -5.54 17.56 -0.19
C ALA A 118 -4.37 17.00 0.63
N LEU A 119 -3.22 17.68 0.61
CA LEU A 119 -2.02 17.30 1.37
C LEU A 119 -1.92 18.02 2.71
N ASN A 120 -2.35 19.29 2.78
CA ASN A 120 -2.28 20.12 3.96
C ASN A 120 -3.48 21.08 4.03
N SER A 121 -4.45 20.73 4.86
CA SER A 121 -5.71 21.45 5.03
C SER A 121 -5.57 22.83 5.70
N ASN A 122 -4.41 23.13 6.29
CA ASN A 122 -4.14 24.42 6.95
C ASN A 122 -3.85 25.56 5.96
N ILE A 123 -3.49 25.23 4.72
CA ILE A 123 -3.24 26.22 3.67
C ILE A 123 -4.58 26.55 3.01
N LYS A 124 -5.02 27.81 3.14
CA LYS A 124 -6.28 28.32 2.57
C LYS A 124 -6.09 29.26 1.40
N HIS A 125 -4.91 29.87 1.30
CA HIS A 125 -4.58 30.79 0.22
C HIS A 125 -3.17 30.54 -0.29
N ILE A 126 -2.93 30.90 -1.56
CA ILE A 126 -1.62 30.89 -2.19
C ILE A 126 -1.38 32.24 -2.90
N VAL A 127 -0.18 32.76 -2.76
CA VAL A 127 0.25 34.03 -3.36
C VAL A 127 1.59 33.79 -4.07
N PHE A 128 1.66 34.25 -5.32
CA PHE A 128 2.88 34.20 -6.11
C PHE A 128 3.53 35.58 -6.12
N ASP A 129 4.73 35.68 -5.54
CA ASP A 129 5.54 36.90 -5.49
C ASP A 129 6.50 36.98 -6.67
#